data_AF-A0A1X1ERB9-F1
#
_entry.id   AF-A0A1X1ERB9-F1
#
_cell.length_a   1.000
_cell.length_b   1.000
_cell.length_c   1.000
_cell.angle_alpha   90.00
_cell.angle_beta   90.00
_cell.angle_gamma   90.00
#
_symmetry.space_group_name_H-M   'P 1'
#
loop_
_entity.id
_entity.type
_entity.pdbx_description
1 polymer ?
#
loop_
_entity_poly.entity_id
_entity_poly.type
_entity_poly.pdbx_seq_one_letter_code
_entity_poly.pdbx_strand_id
1 'polypeptide(L)'
;MTLAMMNTHKAYKSLQQAGVEERQAEVLVEIFAEMQQEHSLTKADLAQAMEGVVQGQQALNQRVDRLEERVELFENNVNARFEQVDKRFIQVDKRFDKIDARFEKTDGQIHTLHLDIIGMKKELQWLKRIMMAATCAIVLAASKYIFIS
;
A
#
# COMPACT_ATOMS: atom_id res chain seq x y z
N MET A 1 -40.33 -25.97 31.29
CA MET A 1 -40.46 -25.65 32.72
C MET A 1 -41.28 -24.39 32.84
N THR A 2 -42.57 -24.58 33.08
CA THR A 2 -43.56 -23.53 33.34
C THR A 2 -43.10 -22.69 34.53
N LEU A 3 -43.00 -21.37 34.35
CA LEU A 3 -43.08 -20.44 35.47
C LEU A 3 -44.45 -20.72 36.11
N ALA A 4 -44.46 -21.45 37.22
CA ALA A 4 -45.66 -21.60 38.00
C ALA A 4 -45.93 -20.22 38.60
N MET A 5 -46.69 -19.39 37.88
CA MET A 5 -47.26 -18.18 38.45
C MET A 5 -47.87 -18.56 39.79
N MET A 6 -47.47 -17.87 40.85
CA MET A 6 -47.93 -18.16 42.20
C MET A 6 -49.45 -18.22 42.17
N ASN A 7 -50.02 -19.36 42.53
CA ASN A 7 -51.46 -19.50 42.62
C ASN A 7 -51.92 -18.74 43.87
N THR A 8 -52.28 -17.47 43.68
CA THR A 8 -52.66 -16.53 44.74
C THR A 8 -53.80 -17.09 45.61
N HIS A 9 -54.75 -17.80 45.00
CA HIS A 9 -55.84 -18.46 45.72
C HIS A 9 -55.35 -19.60 46.64
N LYS A 10 -54.41 -20.42 46.16
CA LYS A 10 -53.82 -21.50 46.97
C LYS A 10 -52.96 -20.92 48.11
N ALA A 11 -52.16 -19.89 47.82
CA ALA A 11 -51.34 -19.20 48.81
C ALA A 11 -52.21 -18.55 49.91
N TYR A 12 -53.27 -17.86 49.52
CA TYR A 12 -54.26 -17.26 50.42
C TYR A 12 -54.94 -18.31 51.33
N LYS A 13 -55.42 -19.43 50.76
CA LYS A 13 -55.99 -20.53 51.55
C LYS A 13 -55.00 -21.15 52.53
N SER A 14 -53.74 -21.29 52.13
CA SER A 14 -52.69 -21.80 53.02
C SER A 14 -52.41 -20.86 54.19
N LEU A 15 -52.47 -19.54 53.97
CA LEU A 15 -52.33 -18.55 55.03
C LEU A 15 -53.53 -18.58 56.01
N GLN A 16 -54.75 -18.72 55.49
CA GLN A 16 -55.93 -18.92 56.35
C GLN A 16 -55.83 -20.21 57.19
N GLN A 17 -55.37 -21.31 56.60
CA GLN A 17 -55.14 -22.57 57.32
C GLN A 17 -54.06 -22.46 58.42
N ALA A 18 -53.11 -21.53 58.25
CA ALA A 18 -52.11 -21.21 59.25
C ALA A 18 -52.61 -20.24 60.35
N GLY A 19 -53.87 -19.82 60.29
CA GLY A 19 -54.49 -18.91 61.26
C GLY A 19 -54.21 -17.42 61.01
N VAL A 20 -53.74 -17.06 59.82
CA VAL A 20 -53.59 -15.65 59.41
C VAL A 20 -54.98 -15.07 59.15
N GLU A 21 -55.23 -13.88 59.70
CA GLU A 21 -56.49 -13.16 59.52
C GLU A 21 -56.70 -12.77 58.05
N GLU A 22 -57.96 -12.69 57.63
CA GLU A 22 -58.35 -12.61 56.22
C GLU A 22 -57.66 -11.45 55.48
N ARG A 23 -57.60 -10.29 56.15
CA ARG A 23 -56.97 -9.08 55.63
C ARG A 23 -55.45 -9.16 55.60
N GLN A 24 -54.85 -9.79 56.61
CA GLN A 24 -53.40 -10.02 56.67
C GLN A 24 -52.93 -11.01 55.59
N ALA A 25 -53.72 -12.06 55.32
CA ALA A 25 -53.42 -13.04 54.28
C ALA A 25 -53.49 -12.42 52.88
N GLU A 26 -54.45 -11.54 52.65
CA GLU A 26 -54.60 -10.78 51.41
C GLU A 26 -53.37 -9.90 51.14
N VAL A 27 -53.00 -9.05 52.12
CA VAL A 27 -51.83 -8.15 52.01
C VAL A 27 -50.52 -8.92 51.79
N LEU A 28 -50.32 -10.05 52.47
CA LEU A 28 -49.11 -10.86 52.29
C LEU A 28 -49.02 -11.50 50.90
N VAL A 29 -50.14 -11.99 50.36
CA VAL A 29 -50.19 -12.55 49.00
C VAL A 29 -49.97 -11.47 47.96
N GLU A 30 -50.52 -10.28 48.18
CA GLU A 30 -50.38 -9.12 47.30
C GLU A 30 -48.92 -8.65 47.24
N ILE A 31 -48.27 -8.43 48.39
CA ILE A 31 -46.84 -8.04 48.45
C ILE A 31 -45.94 -9.10 47.78
N PHE A 32 -46.21 -10.39 48.02
CA PHE A 32 -45.40 -11.46 47.40
C PHE A 32 -45.65 -11.59 45.90
N ALA A 33 -46.88 -11.33 45.45
CA ALA A 33 -47.24 -11.32 44.03
C ALA A 33 -46.57 -10.14 43.31
N GLU A 34 -46.60 -8.95 43.91
CA GLU A 34 -45.90 -7.75 43.40
C GLU A 34 -44.38 -7.97 43.36
N MET A 35 -43.80 -8.56 44.42
CA MET A 35 -42.37 -8.86 44.49
C MET A 35 -41.92 -9.93 43.47
N GLN A 36 -42.80 -10.86 43.09
CA GLN A 36 -42.55 -11.80 41.97
C GLN A 36 -42.66 -11.09 40.60
N GLN A 37 -43.44 -10.01 40.53
CA GLN A 37 -43.63 -9.22 39.32
C GLN A 37 -42.46 -8.24 39.06
N GLU A 38 -41.77 -7.80 40.11
CA GLU A 38 -40.67 -6.85 40.01
C GLU A 38 -39.33 -7.52 39.60
N HIS A 39 -38.89 -7.23 38.37
CA HIS A 39 -37.51 -7.39 37.85
C HIS A 39 -36.88 -8.80 37.74
N SER A 40 -37.64 -9.89 37.64
CA SER A 40 -37.02 -11.18 37.25
C SER A 40 -36.83 -11.25 35.73
N LEU A 41 -35.58 -11.24 35.25
CA LEU A 41 -35.24 -11.65 33.88
C LEU A 41 -35.90 -13.01 33.61
N THR A 42 -36.85 -13.04 32.67
CA THR A 42 -37.55 -14.28 32.36
C THR A 42 -36.72 -15.12 31.39
N LYS A 43 -37.03 -16.42 31.32
CA LYS A 43 -36.45 -17.28 30.27
C LYS A 43 -36.79 -16.78 28.86
N ALA A 44 -37.91 -16.07 28.70
CA ALA A 44 -38.31 -15.48 27.43
C ALA A 44 -37.40 -14.29 27.07
N ASP A 45 -37.10 -13.41 28.02
CA ASP A 45 -36.17 -12.28 27.81
C ASP A 45 -34.77 -12.77 27.45
N LEU A 46 -34.30 -13.83 28.11
CA LEU A 46 -33.01 -14.45 27.80
C LEU A 46 -33.00 -15.11 26.41
N ALA A 47 -34.10 -15.77 26.02
CA ALA A 47 -34.21 -16.38 24.69
C ALA A 47 -34.21 -15.31 23.59
N GLN A 48 -34.92 -14.19 23.81
CA GLN A 48 -34.93 -13.06 22.89
C GLN A 48 -33.55 -12.41 22.76
N ALA A 49 -32.83 -12.23 23.88
CA ALA A 49 -31.46 -11.73 23.85
C ALA A 49 -30.52 -12.70 23.11
N MET A 50 -30.65 -14.00 23.35
CA MET A 50 -29.85 -15.03 22.67
C MET A 50 -30.14 -15.05 21.16
N GLU A 51 -31.40 -14.88 20.76
CA GLU A 51 -31.77 -14.77 19.35
C GLU A 51 -31.12 -13.54 18.70
N GLY A 52 -31.12 -12.40 19.38
CA GLY A 52 -30.40 -11.20 18.93
C GLY A 52 -28.90 -11.43 18.78
N VAL A 53 -28.28 -12.18 19.70
CA VAL A 53 -26.86 -12.56 19.60
C VAL A 53 -26.61 -13.49 18.42
N VAL A 54 -27.46 -14.50 18.19
CA VAL A 54 -27.34 -15.42 17.05
C VAL A 54 -27.49 -14.68 15.72
N GLN A 55 -28.46 -13.78 15.61
CA GLN A 55 -28.65 -12.95 14.42
C GLN A 55 -27.46 -12.02 14.20
N GLY A 56 -26.95 -11.39 15.27
CA GLY A 56 -25.74 -10.57 15.23
C GLY A 56 -24.53 -11.36 14.75
N GLN A 57 -24.35 -12.59 15.25
CA GLN A 57 -23.27 -13.49 14.84
C GLN A 57 -23.39 -13.89 13.37
N GLN A 58 -24.59 -14.22 12.89
CA GLN A 58 -24.82 -14.55 11.48
C GLN A 58 -24.51 -13.36 10.56
N ALA A 59 -24.96 -12.16 10.94
CA ALA A 59 -24.66 -10.95 10.20
C ALA A 59 -23.15 -10.64 10.18
N LEU A 60 -22.44 -10.95 11.28
CA LEU A 60 -21.00 -10.76 11.37
C LEU A 60 -20.24 -11.75 10.48
N ASN A 61 -20.62 -13.03 10.50
CA ASN A 61 -20.04 -14.04 9.60
C ASN A 61 -20.17 -13.63 8.13
N GLN A 62 -21.37 -13.22 7.70
CA GLN A 62 -21.57 -12.73 6.33
C GLN A 62 -20.72 -11.50 5.99
N ARG A 63 -20.43 -10.63 6.97
CA ARG A 63 -19.53 -9.48 6.75
C ARG A 63 -18.08 -9.92 6.65
N VAL A 64 -17.67 -10.93 7.39
CA VAL A 64 -16.32 -11.52 7.33
C VAL A 64 -16.13 -12.21 5.98
N ASP A 65 -17.07 -13.03 5.53
CA ASP A 65 -16.99 -13.68 4.20
C ASP A 65 -16.82 -12.64 3.07
N ARG A 66 -17.60 -11.56 3.12
CA ARG A 66 -17.47 -10.45 2.16
C ARG A 66 -16.15 -9.70 2.25
N LEU A 67 -15.53 -9.65 3.44
CA LEU A 67 -14.21 -9.03 3.60
C LEU A 67 -13.13 -9.94 3.03
N GLU A 68 -13.21 -11.25 3.25
CA GLU A 68 -12.29 -12.24 2.68
C GLU A 68 -12.27 -12.14 1.15
N GLU A 69 -13.44 -12.14 0.50
CA GLU A 69 -13.53 -11.96 -0.96
C GLU A 69 -12.92 -10.63 -1.44
N ARG A 70 -13.15 -9.53 -0.71
CA ARG A 70 -12.59 -8.21 -1.06
C ARG A 70 -11.09 -8.15 -0.89
N VAL A 71 -10.55 -8.83 0.12
CA VAL A 71 -9.12 -8.93 0.37
C VAL A 71 -8.47 -9.76 -0.73
N GLU A 72 -9.04 -10.90 -1.11
CA GLU A 72 -8.53 -11.71 -2.22
C GLU A 72 -8.54 -10.92 -3.55
N LEU A 73 -9.63 -10.22 -3.86
CA LEU A 73 -9.71 -9.36 -5.03
C LEU A 73 -8.66 -8.24 -5.00
N PHE A 74 -8.44 -7.65 -3.83
CA PHE A 74 -7.43 -6.60 -3.64
C PHE A 74 -6.02 -7.14 -3.85
N GLU A 75 -5.67 -8.27 -3.24
CA GLU A 75 -4.37 -8.92 -3.40
C GLU A 75 -4.09 -9.26 -4.86
N ASN A 76 -5.07 -9.83 -5.57
CA ASN A 76 -4.96 -10.13 -6.98
C ASN A 76 -4.75 -8.89 -7.85
N ASN A 77 -5.48 -7.79 -7.59
CA ASN A 77 -5.32 -6.54 -8.32
C ASN A 77 -3.95 -5.90 -8.06
N VAL A 78 -3.51 -5.90 -6.81
CA VAL A 78 -2.20 -5.39 -6.40
C VAL A 78 -1.10 -6.17 -7.11
N ASN A 79 -1.12 -7.50 -7.06
CA ASN A 79 -0.15 -8.35 -7.73
C ASN A 79 -0.08 -8.07 -9.24
N ALA A 80 -1.24 -8.01 -9.92
CA ALA A 80 -1.28 -7.71 -11.35
C ALA A 80 -0.69 -6.33 -11.69
N ARG A 81 -0.94 -5.31 -10.86
CA ARG A 81 -0.35 -3.98 -11.03
C ARG A 81 1.16 -3.98 -10.81
N PHE A 82 1.65 -4.70 -9.79
CA PHE A 82 3.08 -4.82 -9.54
C PHE A 82 3.80 -5.53 -10.69
N GLU A 83 3.24 -6.62 -11.23
CA GLU A 83 3.80 -7.26 -12.42
C GLU A 83 3.87 -6.32 -13.63
N GLN A 84 2.87 -5.45 -13.80
CA GLN A 84 2.89 -4.44 -14.87
C GLN A 84 3.99 -3.40 -14.64
N VAL A 85 4.21 -3.00 -13.38
CA VAL A 85 5.30 -2.10 -13.00
C VAL A 85 6.65 -2.74 -13.30
N ASP A 86 6.86 -4.00 -12.92
CA ASP A 86 8.10 -4.73 -13.19
C ASP A 86 8.39 -4.83 -14.70
N LYS A 87 7.37 -5.14 -15.51
CA LYS A 87 7.51 -5.15 -16.98
C LYS A 87 7.94 -3.78 -17.54
N ARG A 88 7.45 -2.68 -16.97
CA ARG A 88 7.86 -1.33 -17.37
C ARG A 88 9.28 -1.02 -16.95
N PHE A 89 9.71 -1.43 -15.76
CA PHE A 89 11.10 -1.26 -15.31
C PHE A 89 12.08 -2.03 -16.21
N ILE A 90 11.78 -3.27 -16.57
CA ILE A 90 12.59 -4.04 -17.53
C ILE A 90 12.71 -3.32 -18.89
N GLN A 91 11.65 -2.65 -19.36
CA GLN A 91 11.72 -1.85 -20.59
C GLN A 91 12.57 -0.59 -20.42
N VAL A 92 12.55 0.03 -19.25
CA VAL A 92 13.40 1.18 -18.92
C VAL A 92 14.86 0.77 -18.91
N ASP A 93 15.22 -0.34 -18.27
CA ASP A 93 16.59 -0.87 -18.24
C ASP A 93 17.12 -1.10 -19.65
N LYS A 94 16.34 -1.78 -20.52
CA LYS A 94 16.70 -1.98 -21.93
C LYS A 94 16.89 -0.68 -22.71
N ARG A 95 16.23 0.41 -22.32
CA ARG A 95 16.44 1.73 -22.94
C ARG A 95 17.72 2.37 -22.42
N PHE A 96 18.06 2.20 -21.15
CA PHE A 96 19.33 2.65 -20.59
C PHE A 96 20.51 1.90 -21.22
N ASP A 97 20.45 0.58 -21.38
CA ASP A 97 21.50 -0.18 -22.08
C ASP A 97 21.76 0.36 -23.51
N LYS A 98 20.69 0.73 -24.22
CA LYS A 98 20.79 1.34 -25.56
C LYS A 98 21.38 2.76 -25.53
N ILE A 99 21.12 3.51 -24.47
CA ILE A 99 21.68 4.85 -24.28
C ILE A 99 23.18 4.73 -23.99
N ASP A 100 23.57 3.81 -23.11
CA ASP A 100 24.97 3.57 -22.75
C ASP A 100 25.78 3.15 -23.99
N ALA A 101 25.26 2.20 -24.79
CA ALA A 101 25.91 1.80 -26.04
C ALA A 101 26.06 2.95 -27.05
N ARG A 102 25.13 3.91 -27.07
CA ARG A 102 25.25 5.11 -27.90
C ARG A 102 26.30 6.08 -27.35
N PHE A 103 26.38 6.25 -26.05
CA PHE A 103 27.41 7.07 -25.40
C PHE A 103 28.80 6.51 -25.65
N GLU A 104 29.02 5.20 -25.46
CA GLU A 104 30.29 4.54 -25.76
C GLU A 104 30.73 4.77 -27.22
N LYS A 105 29.78 4.65 -28.16
CA LYS A 105 30.06 4.95 -29.58
C LYS A 105 30.45 6.40 -29.79
N THR A 106 29.74 7.35 -29.17
CA THR A 106 30.05 8.78 -29.27
C THR A 106 31.41 9.10 -28.66
N ASP A 107 31.74 8.53 -27.50
CA ASP A 107 33.04 8.69 -26.85
C ASP A 107 34.17 8.16 -27.75
N GLY A 108 33.97 7.00 -28.38
CA GLY A 108 34.90 6.46 -29.37
C GLY A 108 35.10 7.40 -30.57
N GLN A 109 34.02 7.98 -31.10
CA GLN A 109 34.11 8.96 -32.19
C GLN A 109 34.85 10.23 -31.77
N ILE A 110 34.56 10.75 -30.57
CA ILE A 110 35.25 11.93 -30.02
C ILE A 110 36.74 11.63 -29.82
N HIS A 111 37.10 10.44 -29.35
CA HIS A 111 38.49 10.03 -29.19
C HIS A 111 39.23 10.01 -30.54
N THR A 112 38.63 9.43 -31.58
CA THR A 112 39.21 9.43 -32.93
C THR A 112 39.38 10.86 -33.46
N LEU A 113 38.35 11.71 -33.34
CA LEU A 113 38.45 13.12 -33.75
C LEU A 113 39.57 13.86 -33.00
N HIS A 114 39.77 13.56 -31.72
CA HIS A 114 40.85 14.13 -30.93
C HIS A 114 42.24 13.73 -31.49
N LEU A 115 42.42 12.46 -31.86
CA LEU A 115 43.65 11.97 -32.48
C LEU A 115 43.91 12.64 -33.84
N ASP A 116 42.87 12.75 -34.67
CA ASP A 116 42.95 13.40 -35.99
C ASP A 116 43.38 14.87 -35.84
N ILE A 117 42.79 15.61 -34.88
CA ILE A 117 43.17 17.00 -34.59
C ILE A 117 44.64 17.11 -34.15
N ILE A 118 45.13 16.18 -33.32
CA ILE A 118 46.55 16.14 -32.93
C ILE A 118 47.44 15.92 -34.16
N GLY A 119 47.05 15.02 -35.06
CA GLY A 119 47.73 14.77 -36.33
C GLY A 119 47.81 16.02 -37.19
N MET A 120 46.66 16.65 -37.46
CA MET A 120 46.57 17.89 -38.23
C MET A 120 47.43 19.00 -37.63
N LYS A 121 47.45 19.13 -36.29
CA LYS A 121 48.29 20.11 -35.62
C LYS A 121 49.78 19.88 -35.89
N LYS A 122 50.24 18.62 -35.92
CA LYS A 122 51.63 18.27 -36.25
C LYS A 122 51.95 18.58 -37.71
N GLU A 123 51.08 18.23 -38.64
CA GLU A 123 51.24 18.54 -40.07
C GLU A 123 51.33 20.06 -40.29
N LEU A 124 50.46 20.84 -39.64
CA LEU A 124 50.50 22.29 -39.72
C LEU A 124 51.82 22.87 -39.16
N GLN A 125 52.34 22.30 -38.07
CA GLN A 125 53.65 22.72 -37.53
C GLN A 125 54.79 22.36 -38.48
N TRP A 126 54.74 21.19 -39.10
CA TRP A 126 55.74 20.78 -40.09
C TRP A 126 55.74 21.71 -41.31
N LEU A 127 54.55 22.03 -41.85
CA LEU A 127 54.39 22.99 -42.96
C LEU A 127 54.91 24.38 -42.59
N LYS A 128 54.60 24.88 -41.39
CA LYS A 128 55.12 26.18 -40.90
C LYS A 128 56.64 26.22 -40.88
N ARG A 129 57.30 25.14 -40.43
CA ARG A 129 58.78 25.06 -40.40
C ARG A 129 59.39 25.07 -41.80
N ILE A 130 58.77 24.37 -42.76
CA ILE A 130 59.24 24.36 -44.15
C ILE A 130 59.08 25.73 -44.79
N MET A 131 57.91 26.37 -44.61
CA MET A 131 57.68 27.71 -45.13
C MET A 131 58.67 28.72 -44.57
N MET A 132 58.98 28.64 -43.27
CA MET A 132 59.99 29.49 -42.64
C MET A 132 61.40 29.24 -43.21
N ALA A 133 61.77 27.98 -43.46
CA ALA A 133 63.04 27.65 -44.09
C ALA A 133 63.11 28.18 -45.53
N ALA A 134 62.03 28.05 -46.30
CA ALA A 134 61.93 28.55 -47.66
C ALA A 134 62.02 30.08 -47.72
N THR A 135 61.32 30.79 -46.84
CA THR A 135 61.41 32.26 -46.77
C THR A 135 62.81 32.72 -46.36
N CYS A 136 63.44 32.08 -45.37
CA CYS A 136 64.83 32.35 -45.02
C CYS A 136 65.79 32.12 -46.21
N ALA A 137 65.63 31.02 -46.95
CA ALA A 137 66.47 30.72 -48.11
C ALA A 137 66.32 31.78 -49.22
N ILE A 138 65.09 32.22 -49.50
CA ILE A 138 64.81 33.30 -50.47
C ILE A 138 65.48 34.61 -50.05
N VAL A 139 65.37 34.99 -48.77
CA VAL A 139 65.98 36.22 -48.23
C VAL A 139 67.51 36.18 -48.32
N LEU A 140 68.13 35.04 -47.99
CA LEU A 140 69.58 34.86 -48.09
C LEU A 140 70.07 34.93 -49.54
N ALA A 141 69.36 34.31 -50.48
CA ALA A 141 69.69 34.35 -51.91
C ALA A 141 69.61 35.78 -52.46
N ALA A 142 68.54 36.53 -52.11
CA ALA A 142 68.38 37.92 -52.50
C ALA A 142 69.50 38.80 -51.92
N SER A 143 69.85 38.61 -50.65
CA SER A 143 70.95 39.36 -50.01
C SER A 143 72.28 39.10 -50.70
N LYS A 144 72.61 37.82 -50.99
CA LYS A 144 73.84 37.45 -51.67
C LYS A 144 73.94 38.06 -53.08
N TYR A 145 72.83 38.12 -53.82
CA TYR A 145 72.80 38.73 -55.16
C TYR A 145 73.11 40.23 -55.10
N ILE A 146 72.55 40.96 -54.12
CA ILE A 146 72.77 42.40 -53.94
C ILE A 146 74.22 42.74 -53.55
N PHE A 147 74.88 41.92 -52.73
CA PHE A 147 76.25 42.21 -52.23
C PHE A 147 77.38 41.75 -53.19
N ILE A 148 77.11 40.84 -54.13
CA ILE A 148 78.11 40.32 -55.09
C ILE A 148 78.06 41.05 -56.44
N SER A 149 76.93 41.69 -56.79
CA SER A 149 76.79 42.58 -57.95
C SER A 149 77.31 43.98 -57.67
#